data_AF-A0A9D1I505-F1
#
_entry.id   AF-A0A9D1I505-F1
#
_cell.length_a   1.000
_cell.length_b   1.000
_cell.length_c   1.000
_cell.angle_alpha   90.00
_cell.angle_beta   90.00
_cell.angle_gamma   90.00
#
_symmetry.space_group_name_H-M   'P 1'
#
loop_
_entity.id
_entity.type
_entity.pdbx_description
1 polymer ?
#
loop_
_entity_poly.entity_id
_entity_poly.type
_entity_poly.pdbx_seq_one_letter_code
_entity_poly.pdbx_strand_id
1 'polypeptide(L)'
;MPQHKRHTTSRGLKVRSKSELLIAEKLSEHGIPFRYEQILEIGGIEYAPDFTILRPDGQQIYWEHCGLTSDTRYMSHHWQKMQAYSEAGILPWKNLIVTYDDEDGILDMAAVESEIKNKVMK
;
A
#
# COMPACT_ATOMS: atom_id res chain seq x y z
N MET A 1 -16.58 -6.11 5.10
CA MET A 1 -17.42 -4.94 4.75
C MET A 1 -16.66 -4.11 3.74
N PRO A 2 -17.23 -3.68 2.60
CA PRO A 2 -16.55 -2.73 1.75
C PRO A 2 -16.45 -1.41 2.51
N GLN A 3 -15.24 -1.05 2.94
CA GLN A 3 -15.01 0.25 3.56
C GLN A 3 -15.27 1.30 2.49
N HIS A 4 -16.23 2.20 2.73
CA HIS A 4 -16.53 3.26 1.80
C HIS A 4 -15.29 4.15 1.66
N LYS A 5 -14.90 4.51 0.43
CA LYS A 5 -13.80 5.45 0.17
C LYS A 5 -14.25 6.86 0.58
N ARG A 6 -13.88 7.28 1.79
CA ARG A 6 -14.38 8.52 2.43
C ARG A 6 -13.39 9.68 2.35
N HIS A 7 -12.13 9.40 2.06
CA HIS A 7 -11.07 10.40 1.98
C HIS A 7 -10.80 10.74 0.51
N THR A 8 -10.52 12.00 0.21
CA THR A 8 -10.26 12.48 -1.15
C THR A 8 -8.95 13.25 -1.16
N THR A 9 -8.01 12.84 -2.03
CA THR A 9 -6.74 13.54 -2.21
C THR A 9 -6.93 14.91 -2.86
N SER A 10 -5.90 15.75 -2.79
CA SER A 10 -5.77 17.04 -3.49
C SER A 10 -6.02 16.91 -5.00
N ARG A 11 -5.77 15.72 -5.57
CA ARG A 11 -5.98 15.37 -6.98
C ARG A 11 -7.32 14.66 -7.24
N GLY A 12 -8.21 14.57 -6.26
CA GLY A 12 -9.55 13.99 -6.41
C GLY A 12 -9.63 12.47 -6.31
N LEU A 13 -8.52 11.77 -6.01
CA LEU A 13 -8.53 10.31 -5.81
C LEU A 13 -9.24 9.98 -4.49
N LYS A 14 -10.21 9.08 -4.52
CA LYS A 14 -10.89 8.59 -3.30
C LYS A 14 -10.15 7.40 -2.72
N VAL A 15 -9.87 7.43 -1.42
CA VAL A 15 -9.15 6.37 -0.68
C VAL A 15 -9.88 5.96 0.61
N ARG A 16 -9.52 4.80 1.19
CA ARG A 16 -10.25 4.18 2.31
C ARG A 16 -9.87 4.75 3.66
N SER A 17 -8.61 5.14 3.85
CA SER A 17 -8.09 5.62 5.14
C SER A 17 -7.35 6.97 5.05
N LYS A 18 -7.14 7.61 6.20
CA LYS A 18 -6.29 8.81 6.31
C LYS A 18 -4.82 8.50 6.02
N SER A 19 -4.33 7.33 6.45
CA SER A 19 -2.97 6.88 6.20
C SER A 19 -2.72 6.67 4.69
N GLU A 20 -3.64 6.03 3.97
CA GLU A 20 -3.60 5.94 2.50
C GLU A 20 -3.65 7.32 1.82
N LEU A 21 -4.46 8.24 2.34
CA LEU A 21 -4.51 9.62 1.83
C LEU A 21 -3.11 10.26 1.90
N LEU A 22 -2.46 10.17 3.06
CA LEU A 22 -1.13 10.73 3.27
C LEU A 22 -0.08 10.08 2.35
N ILE A 23 -0.09 8.76 2.19
CA ILE A 23 0.81 8.06 1.27
C ILE A 23 0.57 8.53 -0.17
N ALA A 24 -0.68 8.64 -0.61
CA ALA A 24 -1.04 9.09 -1.95
C ALA A 24 -0.60 10.55 -2.22
N GLU A 25 -0.73 11.44 -1.23
CA GLU A 25 -0.20 12.81 -1.32
C GLU A 25 1.32 12.80 -1.44
N LYS A 26 2.04 12.03 -0.60
CA LYS A 26 3.50 11.94 -0.67
C LYS A 26 4.00 11.41 -2.01
N LEU A 27 3.38 10.37 -2.55
CA LEU A 27 3.70 9.87 -3.90
C LEU A 27 3.47 10.96 -4.95
N SER A 28 2.37 11.72 -4.83
CA SER A 28 2.03 12.82 -5.75
C SER A 28 2.98 14.01 -5.64
N GLU A 29 3.45 14.35 -4.43
CA GLU A 29 4.44 15.39 -4.17
C GLU A 29 5.78 15.08 -4.84
N HIS A 30 6.21 13.82 -4.80
CA HIS A 30 7.43 13.35 -5.47
C HIS A 30 7.23 13.10 -6.98
N GLY A 31 6.03 13.37 -7.53
CA GLY A 31 5.73 13.18 -8.95
C GLY A 31 5.71 11.71 -9.38
N ILE A 32 5.53 10.77 -8.44
CA ILE A 32 5.58 9.34 -8.69
C ILE A 32 4.20 8.87 -9.18
N PRO A 33 4.08 8.31 -10.39
CA PRO A 33 2.84 7.74 -10.88
C PRO A 33 2.52 6.42 -10.16
N PHE A 34 1.27 6.26 -9.77
CA PHE A 34 0.79 5.04 -9.11
C PHE A 34 -0.63 4.69 -9.53
N ARG A 35 -1.02 3.45 -9.31
CA ARG A 35 -2.40 2.96 -9.39
C ARG A 35 -2.86 2.60 -8.00
N TYR A 36 -4.02 3.09 -7.61
CA TYR A 36 -4.64 2.78 -6.33
C TYR A 36 -5.53 1.54 -6.47
N GLU A 37 -5.36 0.56 -5.59
CA GLU A 37 -6.13 -0.70 -5.57
C GLU A 37 -6.14 -1.45 -6.91
N GLN A 38 -4.99 -1.52 -7.58
CA GLN A 38 -4.91 -2.30 -8.82
C GLN A 38 -5.11 -3.79 -8.53
N ILE A 39 -6.14 -4.40 -9.11
CA ILE A 39 -6.42 -5.83 -8.95
C ILE A 39 -5.27 -6.66 -9.54
N LEU A 40 -4.82 -7.64 -8.75
CA LEU A 40 -3.91 -8.71 -9.08
C LEU A 40 -4.68 -10.03 -8.96
N GLU A 41 -4.57 -10.88 -9.98
CA GLU A 41 -5.12 -12.24 -9.92
C GLU A 41 -4.00 -13.21 -9.48
N ILE A 42 -4.16 -13.82 -8.31
CA ILE A 42 -3.20 -14.76 -7.74
C ILE A 42 -3.94 -16.05 -7.40
N GLY A 43 -3.59 -17.14 -8.08
CA GLY A 43 -4.24 -18.44 -7.85
C GLY A 43 -5.76 -18.44 -8.09
N GLY A 44 -6.25 -17.59 -9.00
CA GLY A 44 -7.69 -17.42 -9.27
C GLY A 44 -8.44 -16.58 -8.23
N ILE A 45 -7.72 -15.91 -7.32
CA ILE A 45 -8.29 -14.99 -6.32
C ILE A 45 -7.80 -13.58 -6.61
N GLU A 46 -8.70 -12.61 -6.53
CA GLU A 46 -8.38 -11.19 -6.69
C GLU A 46 -7.83 -10.58 -5.39
N TYR A 47 -6.65 -9.96 -5.48
CA TYR A 47 -6.04 -9.17 -4.42
C TYR A 47 -5.72 -7.78 -4.96
N ALA A 48 -5.94 -6.74 -4.15
CA ALA A 48 -5.60 -5.38 -4.53
C ALA A 48 -4.66 -4.76 -3.49
N PRO A 49 -3.36 -4.56 -3.77
CA PRO A 49 -2.49 -3.77 -2.92
C PRO A 49 -2.98 -2.33 -2.90
N ASP A 50 -2.70 -1.59 -1.83
CA ASP A 50 -3.16 -0.20 -1.73
C ASP A 50 -2.59 0.65 -2.87
N PHE A 51 -1.30 0.49 -3.18
CA PHE A 51 -0.66 1.15 -4.31
C PHE A 51 0.18 0.20 -5.15
N THR A 52 0.09 0.35 -6.47
CA THR A 52 1.01 -0.25 -7.44
C THR A 52 1.76 0.88 -8.14
N ILE A 53 3.07 0.85 -8.04
CA ILE A 53 3.97 1.88 -8.54
C ILE A 53 4.85 1.27 -9.64
N LEU A 54 5.01 1.99 -10.75
CA LEU A 54 5.95 1.61 -11.81
C LEU A 54 7.20 2.49 -11.68
N ARG A 55 8.33 1.87 -11.37
CA ARG A 55 9.62 2.56 -11.30
C ARG A 55 10.12 2.93 -12.71
N PRO A 56 10.99 3.95 -12.83
CA PRO A 56 11.57 4.34 -14.11
C PRO A 56 12.36 3.21 -14.81
N ASP A 57 12.92 2.27 -14.05
CA ASP A 57 13.62 1.09 -14.56
C ASP A 57 12.68 -0.03 -15.05
N GLY A 58 11.37 0.21 -15.00
CA GLY A 58 10.33 -0.74 -15.42
C GLY A 58 9.90 -1.71 -14.32
N GLN A 59 10.49 -1.67 -13.13
CA GLN A 59 10.11 -2.55 -12.03
C GLN A 59 8.79 -2.10 -11.39
N GLN A 60 7.86 -3.04 -11.23
CA GLN A 60 6.65 -2.80 -10.43
C GLN A 60 6.94 -2.99 -8.94
N ILE A 61 6.54 -2.01 -8.13
CA ILE A 61 6.55 -2.06 -6.67
C ILE A 61 5.10 -2.06 -6.18
N TYR A 62 4.80 -2.95 -5.25
CA TYR A 62 3.52 -3.01 -4.57
C TYR A 62 3.69 -2.43 -3.17
N TRP A 63 2.74 -1.61 -2.73
CA TRP A 63 2.74 -1.04 -1.40
C TRP A 63 1.41 -1.37 -0.71
N GLU A 64 1.51 -2.08 0.40
CA GLU A 64 0.42 -2.36 1.32
C GLU A 64 0.58 -1.57 2.63
N HIS A 65 -0.49 -0.96 3.10
CA HIS A 65 -0.56 -0.25 4.36
C HIS A 65 -1.60 -0.89 5.27
N CYS A 66 -1.16 -1.21 6.49
CA CYS A 66 -1.94 -1.90 7.49
C CYS A 66 -2.28 -0.97 8.66
N GLY A 67 -3.46 -0.35 8.62
CA GLY A 67 -3.88 0.65 9.62
C GLY A 67 -4.66 0.11 10.83
N LEU A 68 -5.03 -1.18 10.86
CA LEU A 68 -5.83 -1.77 11.95
C LEU A 68 -5.10 -2.95 12.59
N THR A 69 -3.95 -2.67 13.21
CA THR A 69 -3.06 -3.67 13.82
C THR A 69 -3.67 -4.36 15.05
N SER A 70 -4.65 -3.73 15.72
CA SER A 70 -5.35 -4.27 16.89
C SER A 70 -6.62 -5.09 16.58
N ASP A 71 -7.13 -5.06 15.34
CA ASP A 71 -8.28 -5.89 14.93
C ASP A 71 -7.81 -7.26 14.43
N THR A 72 -8.02 -8.29 15.25
CA THR A 72 -7.58 -9.67 14.97
C THR A 72 -8.18 -10.27 13.70
N ARG A 73 -9.41 -9.89 13.32
CA ARG A 73 -10.04 -10.38 12.09
C ARG A 73 -9.41 -9.69 10.88
N TYR A 74 -9.20 -8.38 10.95
CA TYR A 74 -8.51 -7.65 9.89
C TYR A 74 -7.07 -8.17 9.71
N MET A 75 -6.36 -8.44 10.80
CA MET A 75 -5.02 -9.05 10.77
C MET A 75 -5.00 -10.43 10.13
N SER A 76 -6.01 -11.26 10.37
CA SER A 76 -6.10 -12.56 9.69
C SER A 76 -6.22 -12.42 8.17
N HIS A 77 -7.04 -11.48 7.69
CA HIS A 77 -7.15 -11.20 6.25
C HIS A 77 -5.88 -10.59 5.65
N HIS A 78 -5.25 -9.65 6.36
CA HIS A 78 -3.97 -9.07 5.94
C HIS A 78 -2.90 -10.16 5.84
N TRP A 79 -2.83 -11.06 6.81
CA TRP A 79 -1.89 -12.20 6.79
C TRP A 79 -2.11 -13.11 5.59
N GLN A 80 -3.37 -13.50 5.30
CA GLN A 80 -3.70 -14.31 4.12
C GLN A 80 -3.25 -13.64 2.82
N LYS A 81 -3.46 -12.32 2.71
CA LYS A 81 -3.01 -11.52 1.57
C LYS A 81 -1.48 -11.51 1.46
N MET A 82 -0.76 -11.36 2.57
CA MET A 82 0.72 -11.44 2.57
C MET A 82 1.23 -12.83 2.18
N GLN A 83 0.54 -13.90 2.59
CA GLN A 83 0.87 -15.26 2.15
C GLN A 83 0.68 -15.42 0.64
N ALA A 84 -0.46 -14.98 0.09
CA ALA A 84 -0.70 -15.01 -1.35
C ALA A 84 0.34 -14.22 -2.15
N TYR A 85 0.74 -13.04 -1.65
CA TYR A 85 1.83 -12.26 -2.25
C TYR A 85 3.14 -13.01 -2.25
N SER A 86 3.51 -13.63 -1.13
CA SER A 86 4.72 -14.43 -1.03
C SER A 86 4.73 -15.60 -2.03
N GLU A 87 3.62 -16.33 -2.13
CA GLU A 87 3.45 -17.44 -3.08
C GLU A 87 3.53 -16.98 -4.54
N ALA A 88 3.09 -15.76 -4.84
CA ALA A 88 3.21 -15.13 -6.16
C ALA A 88 4.61 -14.52 -6.43
N GLY A 89 5.55 -14.61 -5.48
CA GLY A 89 6.88 -14.02 -5.61
C GLY A 89 6.91 -12.49 -5.47
N ILE A 90 5.86 -11.90 -4.88
CA ILE A 90 5.76 -10.51 -4.44
C ILE A 90 6.28 -10.45 -3.00
N LEU A 91 7.52 -9.98 -2.83
CA LEU A 91 8.30 -10.19 -1.60
C LEU A 91 8.88 -8.88 -1.04
N PRO A 92 8.95 -8.70 0.30
CA PRO A 92 9.45 -7.46 0.91
C PRO A 92 10.84 -7.02 0.47
N TRP A 93 11.73 -7.98 0.22
CA TRP A 93 13.11 -7.74 -0.24
C TRP A 93 13.24 -7.54 -1.76
N LYS A 94 12.14 -7.67 -2.51
CA LYS A 94 12.14 -7.62 -3.97
C LYS A 94 11.31 -6.44 -4.47
N ASN A 95 10.03 -6.42 -4.17
CA ASN A 95 9.06 -5.51 -4.79
C ASN A 95 7.79 -5.26 -3.96
N LEU A 96 7.82 -5.54 -2.65
CA LEU A 96 6.72 -5.26 -1.74
C LEU A 96 7.18 -4.30 -0.64
N ILE A 97 6.43 -3.23 -0.42
CA ILE A 97 6.54 -2.35 0.73
C ILE A 97 5.33 -2.65 1.63
N VAL A 98 5.57 -2.88 2.91
CA VAL A 98 4.50 -3.01 3.90
C VAL A 98 4.75 -2.01 5.02
N THR A 99 3.74 -1.23 5.33
CA THR A 99 3.76 -0.22 6.40
C THR A 99 2.60 -0.47 7.37
N TYR A 100 2.75 -0.06 8.61
CA TYR A 100 1.77 -0.28 9.67
C TYR A 100 1.54 1.04 10.40
N ASP A 101 0.30 1.28 10.83
CA ASP A 101 0.05 2.28 11.86
C ASP A 101 0.55 1.76 13.22
N ASP A 102 0.94 2.67 14.11
CA ASP A 102 1.27 2.34 15.49
C ASP A 102 0.02 1.96 16.32
N GLU A 103 0.23 1.72 17.62
CA GLU A 103 -0.84 1.36 18.55
C GLU A 103 -1.92 2.46 18.74
N ASP A 104 -1.60 3.71 18.44
CA ASP A 104 -2.52 4.85 18.46
C ASP A 104 -3.18 5.11 17.08
N GLY A 105 -2.86 4.30 16.07
CA GLY A 105 -3.38 4.46 14.71
C GLY A 105 -2.69 5.58 13.93
N ILE A 106 -1.43 5.88 14.25
CA ILE A 106 -0.65 6.95 13.64
C ILE A 106 0.36 6.35 12.64
N LEU A 107 0.35 6.89 11.42
CA LEU A 107 1.32 6.59 10.39
C LEU A 107 2.61 7.40 10.59
N ASP A 108 3.76 6.72 10.65
CA ASP A 108 5.07 7.38 10.62
C ASP A 108 5.39 7.92 9.21
N MET A 109 5.23 9.23 9.04
CA MET A 109 5.52 9.92 7.78
C MET A 109 7.01 9.95 7.44
N ALA A 110 7.92 9.85 8.41
CA ALA A 110 9.35 9.75 8.14
C ALA A 110 9.69 8.37 7.56
N ALA A 111 9.04 7.32 8.05
CA ALA A 111 9.15 5.98 7.45
C ALA A 111 8.62 5.98 6.01
N VAL A 112 7.44 6.55 5.74
CA VAL A 112 6.88 6.68 4.37
C VAL A 112 7.85 7.40 3.44
N GLU A 113 8.41 8.53 3.87
CA GLU A 113 9.39 9.29 3.08
C GLU A 113 10.66 8.47 2.81
N SER A 114 11.13 7.69 3.78
CA SER A 114 12.26 6.79 3.64
C SER A 114 11.98 5.69 2.60
N GLU A 115 10.80 5.07 2.66
CA GLU A 115 10.37 4.04 1.71
C GLU A 115 10.34 4.57 0.27
N ILE A 116 9.80 5.79 0.07
CA ILE A 116 9.79 6.45 -1.23
C ILE A 116 11.22 6.65 -1.75
N LYS A 117 12.09 7.29 -0.97
CA LYS A 117 13.45 7.62 -1.41
C LYS A 117 14.30 6.38 -1.67
N ASN A 118 14.16 5.35 -0.82
CA ASN A 118 15.08 4.22 -0.81
C ASN A 118 14.59 3.00 -1.57
N LYS A 119 13.29 2.90 -1.89
CA LYS A 119 12.73 1.74 -2.59
C LYS A 119 11.97 2.10 -3.86
N VAL A 120 11.42 3.30 -3.96
CA VAL A 120 10.63 3.72 -5.13
C VAL A 120 11.45 4.56 -6.10
N MET A 121 12.22 5.53 -5.63
CA MET A 121 12.97 6.47 -6.49
C MET A 121 14.36 6.00 -6.92
N LYS A 122 14.75 4.77 -6.54
CA LYS A 122 15.96 4.16 -7.06
C LYS A 122 15.82 3.88 -8.55
#